data_AF-A0A1E7FJV2-F1
#
_entry.id   AF-A0A1E7FJV2-F1
#
_cell.length_a   1.000
_cell.length_b   1.000
_cell.length_c   1.000
_cell.angle_alpha   90.00
_cell.angle_beta   90.00
_cell.angle_gamma   90.00
#
_symmetry.space_group_name_H-M   'P 1'
#
loop_
_entity.id
_entity.type
_entity.pdbx_description
1 polymer ?
#
loop_
_entity_poly.entity_id
_entity_poly.type
_entity_poly.pdbx_seq_one_letter_code
_entity_poly.pdbx_strand_id
1 'polypeptide(L)'
;MGDYVDKGSTSSSALLFVKELQTTFPENVVTILGNHDFFLMMDTALQYNDNDEHHPLGHPHHDYTYAFMHPEEYIESNFTKNRDDDEEILDYILSGLSYVYDHNLVNSLHMCAPNCIGIGNDDAVHNMFDIIPPFSTNHTLKERVLERLETWRNEYAYGLYDSDILQWMTQQPIVAVVGDALIVHGGVSAKIITYLDSLQTRTTLEDFMQEVVNNRLNAFFQKQFERKDNNGPNQIESHLFSESDIPFELVLDFIQHRGYFHQSDGCKDVNTVLDTLSQDTNRKINRVVVGHTPQQYATELCDGKLLATDSSLSRSFRTYGNMYCPLNLTSSTSGSSSSSSSKTYCGDTMKETCEGSISLLTRTSVDRKWPTNVRQYQSHELPIFINSYEDDEHSNDEL
;
A
#
# COMPACT_ATOMS: atom_id res chain seq x y z
N MET A 1 9.59 0.66 1.34
CA MET A 1 9.16 1.99 1.80
C MET A 1 7.72 1.86 2.27
N GLY A 2 7.42 0.89 3.14
CA GLY A 2 6.05 0.42 3.28
C GLY A 2 5.54 -0.40 2.09
N ASP A 3 4.27 -0.79 2.17
CA ASP A 3 3.54 -1.74 1.31
C ASP A 3 4.26 -3.09 1.20
N TYR A 4 4.58 -3.67 2.37
CA TYR A 4 5.10 -5.05 2.45
C TYR A 4 3.99 -6.06 2.16
N VAL A 5 2.76 -5.68 2.48
CA VAL A 5 1.54 -6.38 2.09
C VAL A 5 0.91 -5.62 0.93
N ASP A 6 0.47 -6.35 -0.09
CA ASP A 6 -0.48 -5.96 -1.14
C ASP A 6 -0.37 -6.94 -2.31
N LYS A 7 -1.50 -7.25 -2.96
CA LYS A 7 -1.64 -7.93 -4.27
C LYS A 7 -0.99 -9.31 -4.46
N GLY A 8 -0.04 -9.73 -3.64
CA GLY A 8 0.65 -11.02 -3.72
C GLY A 8 0.20 -12.01 -2.65
N SER A 9 0.47 -13.29 -2.89
CA SER A 9 0.11 -14.42 -2.02
C SER A 9 1.19 -14.81 -0.99
N THR A 10 2.17 -13.93 -0.75
CA THR A 10 3.26 -14.17 0.22
C THR A 10 3.50 -12.99 1.16
N SER A 11 2.47 -12.20 1.44
CA SER A 11 2.50 -11.02 2.31
C SER A 11 2.99 -11.33 3.74
N SER A 12 2.52 -12.42 4.35
CA SER A 12 2.98 -12.85 5.69
C SER A 12 4.48 -13.19 5.70
N SER A 13 4.97 -13.86 4.65
CA SER A 13 6.39 -14.16 4.49
C SER A 13 7.23 -12.90 4.29
N ALA A 14 6.73 -11.92 3.52
CA ALA A 14 7.38 -10.63 3.35
C ALA A 14 7.47 -9.86 4.67
N LEU A 15 6.39 -9.81 5.46
CA LEU A 15 6.37 -9.18 6.78
C LEU A 15 7.37 -9.85 7.74
N LEU A 16 7.38 -11.18 7.81
CA LEU A 16 8.32 -11.95 8.64
C LEU A 16 9.77 -11.65 8.24
N PHE A 17 10.06 -11.69 6.94
CA PHE A 17 11.40 -11.40 6.43
C PHE A 17 11.85 -9.98 6.77
N VAL A 18 10.98 -8.98 6.56
CA VAL A 18 11.29 -7.57 6.84
C VAL A 18 11.49 -7.34 8.34
N LYS A 19 10.65 -7.93 9.20
CA LYS A 19 10.79 -7.92 10.65
C LYS A 19 12.12 -8.53 11.10
N GLU A 20 12.47 -9.71 10.58
CA GLU A 20 13.73 -10.38 10.90
C GLU A 20 14.93 -9.55 10.44
N LEU A 21 14.86 -8.98 9.24
CA LEU A 21 15.91 -8.13 8.67
C LEU A 21 16.15 -6.88 9.53
N GLN A 22 15.09 -6.19 9.95
CA GLN A 22 15.19 -5.03 10.84
C GLN A 22 15.74 -5.43 12.22
N THR A 23 15.24 -6.54 12.79
CA THR A 23 15.68 -7.02 14.12
C THR A 23 17.15 -7.44 14.11
N THR A 24 17.62 -8.02 13.00
CA THR A 24 19.00 -8.48 12.83
C THR A 24 19.96 -7.32 12.58
N PHE A 25 19.52 -6.29 11.84
CA PHE A 25 20.35 -5.14 11.46
C PHE A 25 19.70 -3.80 11.82
N PRO A 26 19.41 -3.53 13.11
CA PRO A 26 18.63 -2.36 13.53
C PRO A 26 19.33 -1.02 13.24
N GLU A 27 20.66 -1.03 13.11
CA GLU A 27 21.44 0.16 12.75
C GLU A 27 21.49 0.44 11.24
N ASN A 28 21.10 -0.53 10.41
CA ASN A 28 21.24 -0.46 8.95
C ASN A 28 19.91 -0.57 8.20
N VAL A 29 18.85 -1.02 8.88
CA VAL A 29 17.55 -1.29 8.28
C VAL A 29 16.52 -0.47 9.01
N VAL A 30 15.91 0.47 8.28
CA VAL A 30 14.76 1.25 8.74
C VAL A 30 13.56 0.81 7.92
N THR A 31 12.51 0.40 8.61
CA THR A 31 11.21 0.08 8.04
C THR A 31 10.25 1.20 8.38
N ILE A 32 9.35 1.51 7.45
CA ILE A 32 8.24 2.44 7.63
C ILE A 32 6.93 1.74 7.26
N LEU A 33 5.79 2.24 7.71
CA LEU A 33 4.48 1.78 7.25
C LEU A 33 4.07 2.44 5.93
N GLY A 34 3.58 1.63 4.99
CA GLY A 34 2.85 2.09 3.83
C GLY A 34 1.35 2.14 4.10
N ASN A 35 0.56 2.54 3.11
CA ASN A 35 -0.89 2.59 3.31
C ASN A 35 -1.46 1.18 3.47
N HIS A 36 -0.96 0.21 2.70
CA HIS A 36 -1.45 -1.17 2.79
C HIS A 36 -1.07 -1.82 4.13
N ASP A 37 0.14 -1.57 4.63
CA ASP A 37 0.56 -2.05 5.95
C ASP A 37 -0.27 -1.43 7.08
N PHE A 38 -0.51 -0.12 6.98
CA PHE A 38 -1.30 0.61 7.97
C PHE A 38 -2.74 0.12 7.99
N PHE A 39 -3.35 -0.11 6.83
CA PHE A 39 -4.72 -0.66 6.75
C PHE A 39 -4.80 -2.08 7.28
N LEU A 40 -3.84 -2.95 6.96
CA LEU A 40 -3.78 -4.28 7.57
C LEU A 40 -3.69 -4.20 9.10
N MET A 41 -2.80 -3.33 9.60
CA MET A 41 -2.62 -3.13 11.04
C MET A 41 -3.92 -2.67 11.70
N MET A 42 -4.64 -1.71 11.10
CA MET A 42 -5.89 -1.20 11.64
C MET A 42 -7.00 -2.25 11.59
N ASP A 43 -7.18 -2.93 10.45
CA ASP A 43 -8.15 -4.00 10.26
C ASP A 43 -7.91 -5.22 11.18
N THR A 44 -6.67 -5.42 11.64
CA THR A 44 -6.29 -6.52 12.54
C THR A 44 -6.37 -6.13 14.01
N ALA A 45 -6.10 -4.86 14.35
CA ALA A 45 -6.03 -4.41 15.73
C ALA A 45 -7.39 -3.93 16.25
N LEU A 46 -8.13 -3.19 15.41
CA LEU A 46 -9.36 -2.54 15.80
C LEU A 46 -10.55 -3.48 15.67
N GLN A 47 -11.44 -3.41 16.64
CA GLN A 47 -12.74 -4.04 16.53
C GLN A 47 -13.55 -3.33 15.44
N TYR A 48 -14.17 -4.09 14.56
CA TYR A 48 -15.21 -3.59 13.68
C TYR A 48 -16.59 -3.96 14.23
N ASN A 49 -17.49 -2.99 14.25
CA ASN A 49 -18.90 -3.19 14.59
C ASN A 49 -19.74 -2.46 13.56
N ASP A 50 -20.73 -3.15 13.00
CA ASP A 50 -21.64 -2.61 12.00
C ASP A 50 -22.34 -1.29 12.40
N ASN A 51 -22.43 -1.01 13.70
CA ASN A 51 -23.03 0.21 14.22
C ASN A 51 -22.00 1.28 14.62
N ASP A 52 -20.71 1.02 14.45
CA ASP A 52 -19.66 1.96 14.82
C ASP A 52 -19.30 2.87 13.63
N GLU A 53 -19.96 4.02 13.58
CA GLU A 53 -19.66 5.12 12.65
C GLU A 53 -18.23 5.68 12.82
N HIS A 54 -17.48 5.24 13.84
CA HIS A 54 -16.18 5.80 14.22
C HIS A 54 -14.99 4.91 13.85
N HIS A 55 -15.16 3.86 13.04
CA HIS A 55 -14.00 3.16 12.48
C HIS A 55 -13.16 4.19 11.70
N PRO A 56 -11.86 4.39 12.00
CA PRO A 56 -11.09 5.47 11.39
C PRO A 56 -11.08 5.42 9.87
N LEU A 57 -11.10 4.20 9.31
CA LEU A 57 -11.14 3.96 7.87
C LEU A 57 -12.55 3.94 7.26
N GLY A 58 -13.59 4.16 8.06
CA GLY A 58 -15.01 4.01 7.69
C GLY A 58 -15.45 2.54 7.53
N HIS A 59 -14.61 1.70 6.91
CA HIS A 59 -14.87 0.30 6.64
C HIS A 59 -13.56 -0.51 6.69
N PRO A 60 -13.61 -1.82 7.02
CA PRO A 60 -12.47 -2.71 6.88
C PRO A 60 -11.95 -2.70 5.45
N HIS A 61 -10.65 -2.46 5.29
CA HIS A 61 -10.04 -2.36 3.96
C HIS A 61 -9.83 -3.74 3.29
N HIS A 62 -9.83 -4.82 4.05
CA HIS A 62 -9.79 -6.19 3.52
C HIS A 62 -11.09 -6.58 2.79
N ASP A 63 -12.12 -5.73 2.80
CA ASP A 63 -13.37 -5.92 2.07
C ASP A 63 -13.39 -5.28 0.68
N TYR A 64 -12.44 -4.42 0.33
CA TYR A 64 -12.36 -3.94 -1.05
C TYR A 64 -12.07 -5.11 -2.00
N THR A 65 -12.66 -5.14 -3.19
CA THR A 65 -12.29 -6.15 -4.22
C THR A 65 -10.87 -5.95 -4.77
N TYR A 66 -10.29 -4.78 -4.50
CA TYR A 66 -8.88 -4.48 -4.67
C TYR A 66 -8.10 -4.49 -3.34
N ALA A 67 -8.59 -5.21 -2.33
CA ALA A 67 -8.01 -5.28 -1.00
C ALA A 67 -6.50 -5.53 -1.00
N PHE A 68 -5.85 -5.04 0.05
CA PHE A 68 -4.42 -5.24 0.30
C PHE A 68 -4.04 -6.70 0.62
N MET A 69 -5.04 -7.58 0.78
CA MET A 69 -4.85 -9.02 0.99
C MET A 69 -5.32 -9.76 -0.25
N HIS A 70 -4.39 -10.42 -0.94
CA HIS A 70 -4.76 -11.39 -1.98
C HIS A 70 -5.44 -12.59 -1.32
N PRO A 71 -6.58 -13.11 -1.82
CA PRO A 71 -7.27 -14.24 -1.17
C PRO A 71 -6.40 -15.49 -1.00
N GLU A 72 -5.47 -15.75 -1.94
CA GLU A 72 -4.49 -16.84 -1.81
C GLU A 72 -3.59 -16.70 -0.56
N GLU A 73 -3.31 -15.49 -0.10
CA GLU A 73 -2.51 -15.26 1.10
C GLU A 73 -3.11 -15.98 2.31
N TYR A 74 -4.44 -16.03 2.41
CA TYR A 74 -5.07 -16.71 3.52
C TYR A 74 -4.68 -18.18 3.57
N ILE A 75 -4.60 -18.87 2.43
CA ILE A 75 -4.29 -20.31 2.39
C ILE A 75 -2.78 -20.59 2.34
N GLU A 76 -1.98 -19.70 1.74
CA GLU A 76 -0.53 -19.86 1.61
C GLU A 76 0.20 -19.45 2.91
N SER A 77 -0.42 -18.62 3.74
CA SER A 77 0.13 -18.27 5.04
C SER A 77 0.18 -19.49 5.97
N ASN A 78 1.25 -19.57 6.78
CA ASN A 78 1.35 -20.58 7.85
C ASN A 78 0.40 -20.31 9.04
N PHE A 79 -0.48 -19.31 8.94
CA PHE A 79 -1.41 -18.90 10.00
C PHE A 79 -2.74 -19.64 9.92
N THR A 80 -3.18 -19.96 8.71
CA THR A 80 -4.44 -20.63 8.43
C THR A 80 -4.24 -22.14 8.38
N LYS A 81 -5.24 -22.89 8.84
CA LYS A 81 -5.21 -24.35 8.74
C LYS A 81 -5.65 -24.80 7.35
N ASN A 82 -4.89 -25.71 6.73
CA ASN A 82 -5.30 -26.36 5.50
C ASN A 82 -6.59 -27.19 5.72
N ARG A 83 -7.55 -27.02 4.81
CA ARG A 83 -8.83 -27.71 4.79
C ARG A 83 -9.10 -28.26 3.39
N ASP A 84 -9.85 -29.35 3.33
CA ASP A 84 -10.08 -30.10 2.08
C ASP A 84 -10.79 -29.29 0.99
N ASP A 85 -11.53 -28.23 1.34
CA ASP A 85 -12.27 -27.37 0.42
C ASP A 85 -11.66 -25.96 0.25
N ASP A 86 -10.46 -25.68 0.78
CA ASP A 86 -9.82 -24.37 0.63
C ASP A 86 -9.60 -23.99 -0.85
N GLU A 87 -9.06 -24.92 -1.65
CA GLU A 87 -8.80 -24.71 -3.08
C GLU A 87 -10.09 -24.43 -3.87
N GLU A 88 -11.16 -25.21 -3.62
CA GLU A 88 -12.47 -25.03 -4.25
C GLU A 88 -13.04 -23.62 -3.96
N ILE A 89 -13.01 -23.20 -2.68
CA ILE A 89 -13.55 -21.91 -2.27
C ILE A 89 -12.72 -20.75 -2.83
N LEU A 90 -11.40 -20.88 -2.82
CA LEU A 90 -10.49 -19.89 -3.39
C LEU A 90 -10.77 -19.70 -4.87
N ASP A 91 -10.90 -20.78 -5.64
CA ASP A 91 -11.20 -20.73 -7.08
C ASP A 91 -12.48 -19.93 -7.37
N TYR A 92 -13.53 -20.11 -6.56
CA TYR A 92 -14.75 -19.34 -6.69
C TYR A 92 -14.54 -17.85 -6.39
N ILE A 93 -13.81 -17.50 -5.33
CA ILE A 93 -13.51 -16.10 -5.00
C ILE A 93 -12.68 -15.45 -6.11
N LEU A 94 -11.63 -16.11 -6.59
CA LEU A 94 -10.78 -15.60 -7.68
C LEU A 94 -11.56 -15.43 -8.98
N SER A 95 -12.48 -16.36 -9.30
CA SER A 95 -13.39 -16.21 -10.44
C SER A 95 -14.31 -14.99 -10.26
N GLY A 96 -14.82 -14.76 -9.06
CA GLY A 96 -15.64 -13.60 -8.74
C GLY A 96 -14.86 -12.28 -8.86
N LEU A 97 -13.63 -12.23 -8.34
CA LEU A 97 -12.76 -11.06 -8.48
C LEU A 97 -12.40 -10.80 -9.94
N SER A 98 -12.09 -11.85 -10.71
CA SER A 98 -11.85 -11.73 -12.15
C SER A 98 -13.04 -11.09 -12.86
N TYR A 99 -14.27 -11.49 -12.52
CA TYR A 99 -15.47 -10.84 -13.04
C TYR A 99 -15.54 -9.35 -12.68
N VAL A 100 -15.23 -8.97 -11.43
CA VAL A 100 -15.18 -7.57 -10.99
C VAL A 100 -14.20 -6.76 -11.84
N TYR A 101 -12.99 -7.28 -12.07
CA TYR A 101 -11.97 -6.61 -12.89
C TYR A 101 -12.38 -6.52 -14.36
N ASP A 102 -12.87 -7.61 -14.96
CA ASP A 102 -13.27 -7.67 -16.37
C ASP A 102 -14.40 -6.69 -16.71
N HIS A 103 -15.24 -6.34 -15.73
CA HIS A 103 -16.36 -5.42 -15.87
C HIS A 103 -16.11 -4.03 -15.27
N ASN A 104 -14.89 -3.76 -14.78
CA ASN A 104 -14.52 -2.50 -14.13
C ASN A 104 -15.44 -2.11 -12.95
N LEU A 105 -15.77 -3.10 -12.10
CA LEU A 105 -16.69 -2.96 -10.96
C LEU A 105 -15.96 -2.78 -9.62
N VAL A 106 -14.64 -2.51 -9.64
CA VAL A 106 -13.78 -2.46 -8.45
C VAL A 106 -14.18 -1.41 -7.40
N ASN A 107 -14.86 -0.34 -7.84
CA ASN A 107 -15.35 0.73 -6.96
C ASN A 107 -16.82 0.54 -6.54
N SER A 108 -17.51 -0.46 -7.08
CA SER A 108 -18.94 -0.68 -6.85
C SER A 108 -19.22 -1.97 -6.08
N LEU A 109 -18.30 -2.95 -6.17
CA LEU A 109 -18.44 -4.26 -5.55
C LEU A 109 -17.34 -4.52 -4.53
N HIS A 110 -17.74 -5.03 -3.37
CA HIS A 110 -16.87 -5.34 -2.24
C HIS A 110 -17.02 -6.82 -1.82
N MET A 111 -15.98 -7.37 -1.21
CA MET A 111 -15.93 -8.69 -0.54
C MET A 111 -16.41 -8.64 0.92
N CYS A 112 -17.32 -7.72 1.28
CA CYS A 112 -17.83 -7.62 2.65
C CYS A 112 -18.69 -8.83 2.99
N ALA A 113 -18.29 -9.56 4.03
CA ALA A 113 -18.97 -10.72 4.58
C ALA A 113 -19.32 -10.44 6.06
N PRO A 114 -20.57 -10.60 6.52
CA PRO A 114 -21.80 -10.91 5.77
C PRO A 114 -22.56 -9.68 5.24
N ASN A 115 -22.29 -8.47 5.75
CA ASN A 115 -23.00 -7.25 5.39
C ASN A 115 -22.04 -6.21 4.82
N CYS A 116 -22.37 -5.63 3.67
CA CYS A 116 -21.74 -4.40 3.23
C CYS A 116 -22.52 -3.24 3.83
N ILE A 117 -21.85 -2.44 4.65
CA ILE A 117 -22.42 -1.17 5.07
C ILE A 117 -22.09 -0.17 3.97
N GLY A 118 -23.14 0.46 3.42
CA GLY A 118 -22.95 1.55 2.45
C GLY A 118 -22.06 2.61 3.07
N ILE A 119 -20.90 2.87 2.46
CA ILE A 119 -19.97 3.91 2.89
C ILE A 119 -20.58 5.25 2.44
N GLY A 120 -21.27 5.95 3.36
CA GLY A 120 -21.81 7.29 3.11
C GLY A 120 -23.20 7.33 2.45
N ASN A 121 -23.53 8.52 1.92
CA ASN A 121 -24.81 8.83 1.26
C ASN A 121 -24.83 8.45 -0.23
N ASP A 122 -23.73 7.91 -0.76
CA ASP A 122 -23.60 7.58 -2.19
C ASP A 122 -24.11 6.17 -2.52
N ASP A 123 -24.60 6.05 -3.74
CA ASP A 123 -25.29 4.90 -4.32
C ASP A 123 -24.56 3.57 -4.06
N ALA A 124 -25.14 2.78 -3.15
CA ALA A 124 -25.09 1.33 -3.04
C ALA A 124 -23.75 0.64 -3.38
N VAL A 125 -22.77 0.71 -2.48
CA VAL A 125 -21.72 -0.31 -2.42
C VAL A 125 -22.40 -1.67 -2.23
N HIS A 126 -22.18 -2.58 -3.17
CA HIS A 126 -22.85 -3.88 -3.16
C HIS A 126 -21.89 -5.01 -2.79
N ASN A 127 -22.44 -6.02 -2.13
CA ASN A 127 -21.74 -7.27 -1.89
C ASN A 127 -21.57 -8.03 -3.21
N MET A 128 -20.32 -8.33 -3.60
CA MET A 128 -20.06 -9.10 -4.82
C MET A 128 -20.72 -10.48 -4.78
N PHE A 129 -20.85 -11.08 -3.59
CA PHE A 129 -21.47 -12.39 -3.39
C PHE A 129 -22.99 -12.38 -3.59
N ASP A 130 -23.63 -11.21 -3.63
CA ASP A 130 -25.05 -11.05 -3.97
C ASP A 130 -25.32 -10.86 -5.46
N ILE A 131 -24.31 -10.42 -6.22
CA ILE A 131 -24.50 -9.99 -7.60
C ILE A 131 -23.89 -11.00 -8.58
N ILE A 132 -22.70 -11.51 -8.26
CA ILE A 132 -21.89 -12.28 -9.22
C ILE A 132 -22.25 -13.78 -9.16
N PRO A 133 -22.55 -14.43 -10.30
CA PRO A 133 -22.62 -15.89 -10.37
C PRO A 133 -21.26 -16.54 -10.12
N PRO A 134 -21.19 -17.72 -9.46
CA PRO A 134 -22.31 -18.54 -9.05
C PRO A 134 -22.98 -18.10 -7.73
N PHE A 135 -22.37 -17.20 -6.95
CA PHE A 135 -22.83 -16.84 -5.61
C PHE A 135 -24.27 -16.33 -5.57
N SER A 136 -24.65 -15.47 -6.51
CA SER A 136 -26.01 -14.90 -6.61
C SER A 136 -27.11 -15.93 -6.91
N THR A 137 -26.73 -17.13 -7.38
CA THR A 137 -27.67 -18.20 -7.75
C THR A 137 -27.57 -19.44 -6.86
N ASN A 138 -26.48 -19.60 -6.12
CA ASN A 138 -26.21 -20.78 -5.29
C ASN A 138 -26.00 -20.33 -3.84
N HIS A 139 -27.08 -20.26 -3.07
CA HIS A 139 -27.06 -19.83 -1.67
C HIS A 139 -26.15 -20.69 -0.80
N THR A 140 -26.13 -22.02 -1.00
CA THR A 140 -25.27 -22.92 -0.22
C THR A 140 -23.79 -22.64 -0.49
N LEU A 141 -23.41 -22.38 -1.75
CA LEU A 141 -22.05 -21.98 -2.06
C LEU A 141 -21.72 -20.61 -1.47
N LYS A 142 -22.62 -19.63 -1.60
CA LYS A 142 -22.45 -18.30 -1.01
C LYS A 142 -22.18 -18.39 0.50
N GLU A 143 -23.01 -19.11 1.25
CA GLU A 143 -22.85 -19.29 2.70
C GLU A 143 -21.50 -19.93 3.05
N ARG A 144 -21.11 -21.02 2.35
CA ARG A 144 -19.80 -21.67 2.53
C ARG A 144 -18.63 -20.71 2.31
N VAL A 145 -18.69 -19.91 1.25
CA VAL A 145 -17.64 -18.96 0.86
C VAL A 145 -17.51 -17.84 1.90
N LEU A 146 -18.63 -17.29 2.36
CA LEU A 146 -18.65 -16.25 3.39
C LEU A 146 -18.09 -16.77 4.72
N GLU A 147 -18.54 -17.94 5.19
CA GLU A 147 -18.05 -18.57 6.41
C GLU A 147 -16.54 -18.86 6.33
N ARG A 148 -16.08 -19.34 5.17
CA ARG A 148 -14.66 -19.61 4.95
C ARG A 148 -13.83 -18.35 4.92
N LEU A 149 -14.28 -17.30 4.24
CA LEU A 149 -13.58 -16.02 4.18
C LEU A 149 -13.47 -15.37 5.57
N GLU A 150 -14.54 -15.41 6.37
CA GLU A 150 -14.51 -14.96 7.76
C GLU A 150 -13.53 -15.78 8.60
N THR A 151 -13.54 -17.11 8.45
CA THR A 151 -12.60 -18.01 9.13
C THR A 151 -11.16 -17.67 8.79
N TRP A 152 -10.85 -17.52 7.51
CA TRP A 152 -9.53 -17.16 7.00
C TRP A 152 -9.03 -15.82 7.53
N ARG A 153 -9.89 -14.78 7.50
CA ARG A 153 -9.55 -13.45 8.03
C ARG A 153 -9.24 -13.50 9.52
N ASN A 154 -10.05 -14.23 10.29
CA ASN A 154 -9.83 -14.40 11.72
C ASN A 154 -8.52 -15.15 11.98
N GLU A 155 -8.29 -16.30 11.33
CA GLU A 155 -7.04 -17.07 11.50
C GLU A 155 -5.80 -16.26 11.11
N TYR A 156 -5.87 -15.50 10.02
CA TYR A 156 -4.79 -14.63 9.60
C TYR A 156 -4.51 -13.50 10.60
N ALA A 157 -5.55 -12.83 11.10
CA ALA A 157 -5.45 -11.79 12.12
C ALA A 157 -4.83 -12.33 13.43
N TYR A 158 -5.26 -13.52 13.86
CA TYR A 158 -4.65 -14.21 15.00
C TYR A 158 -3.20 -14.60 14.71
N GLY A 159 -2.89 -15.05 13.51
CA GLY A 159 -1.52 -15.34 13.10
C GLY A 159 -0.59 -14.13 13.18
N LEU A 160 -1.05 -12.95 12.73
CA LEU A 160 -0.30 -11.71 12.87
C LEU A 160 -0.09 -11.30 14.34
N TYR A 161 -1.10 -11.51 15.18
CA TYR A 161 -1.02 -11.23 16.61
C TYR A 161 -0.07 -12.20 17.32
N ASP A 162 -0.29 -13.51 17.19
CA ASP A 162 0.46 -14.58 17.89
C ASP A 162 1.93 -14.66 17.45
N SER A 163 2.26 -14.18 16.25
CA SER A 163 3.64 -14.09 15.74
C SER A 163 4.36 -12.77 16.10
N ASP A 164 3.74 -11.93 16.94
CA ASP A 164 4.18 -10.58 17.29
C ASP A 164 4.38 -9.66 16.06
N ILE A 165 3.84 -10.00 14.89
CA ILE A 165 3.95 -9.15 13.69
C ILE A 165 3.10 -7.90 13.87
N LEU A 166 1.88 -8.03 14.39
CA LEU A 166 1.01 -6.89 14.66
C LEU A 166 1.69 -5.90 15.63
N GLN A 167 2.23 -6.40 16.75
CA GLN A 167 2.97 -5.60 17.72
C GLN A 167 4.13 -4.88 17.06
N TRP A 168 4.91 -5.59 16.24
CA TRP A 168 6.02 -5.02 15.49
C TRP A 168 5.56 -3.92 14.50
N MET A 169 4.47 -4.13 13.76
CA MET A 169 3.92 -3.13 12.82
C MET A 169 3.54 -1.83 13.54
N THR A 170 2.89 -1.91 14.70
CA THR A 170 2.48 -0.72 15.48
C THR A 170 3.65 0.12 16.01
N GLN A 171 4.87 -0.44 15.99
CA GLN A 171 6.08 0.25 16.40
C GLN A 171 6.81 0.90 15.22
N GLN A 172 6.40 0.62 13.99
CA GLN A 172 7.06 1.16 12.82
C GLN A 172 6.67 2.63 12.60
N PRO A 173 7.62 3.50 12.25
CA PRO A 173 7.33 4.90 11.96
C PRO A 173 6.51 5.05 10.66
N ILE A 174 5.66 6.07 10.62
CA ILE A 174 5.02 6.54 9.37
C ILE A 174 6.03 7.31 8.52
N VAL A 175 6.90 8.08 9.17
CA VAL A 175 7.93 8.90 8.54
C VAL A 175 9.26 8.77 9.28
N ALA A 176 10.36 8.72 8.54
CA ALA A 176 11.71 8.63 9.11
C ALA A 176 12.68 9.61 8.43
N VAL A 177 13.78 9.94 9.11
CA VAL A 177 14.84 10.80 8.57
C VAL A 177 16.18 10.06 8.58
N VAL A 178 16.68 9.69 7.39
CA VAL A 178 17.92 8.92 7.22
C VAL A 178 18.96 9.77 6.48
N GLY A 179 20.06 10.11 7.13
CA GLY A 179 21.08 11.01 6.55
C GLY A 179 20.50 12.38 6.17
N ASP A 180 20.52 12.73 4.89
CA ASP A 180 19.96 13.97 4.34
C ASP A 180 18.58 13.78 3.69
N ALA A 181 17.91 12.66 3.98
CA ALA A 181 16.68 12.23 3.32
C ALA A 181 15.51 12.12 4.27
N LEU A 182 14.37 12.69 3.86
CA LEU A 182 13.06 12.40 4.42
C LEU A 182 12.49 11.15 3.74
N ILE A 183 12.07 10.18 4.53
CA ILE A 183 11.63 8.86 4.10
C ILE A 183 10.16 8.71 4.49
N VAL A 184 9.25 8.68 3.50
CA VAL A 184 7.79 8.61 3.70
C VAL A 184 7.16 7.76 2.60
N HIS A 185 6.08 7.03 2.87
CA HIS A 185 5.49 6.16 1.86
C HIS A 185 4.82 6.93 0.70
N GLY A 186 3.85 7.80 1.00
CA GLY A 186 3.16 8.62 0.00
C GLY A 186 3.91 9.93 -0.27
N GLY A 187 3.89 10.83 0.71
CA GLY A 187 4.55 12.13 0.61
C GLY A 187 4.15 13.07 1.75
N VAL A 188 4.48 14.35 1.61
CA VAL A 188 4.09 15.40 2.56
C VAL A 188 3.34 16.48 1.79
N SER A 189 2.04 16.62 2.05
CA SER A 189 1.21 17.63 1.39
C SER A 189 1.27 19.00 2.08
N ALA A 190 0.66 20.00 1.44
CA ALA A 190 0.42 21.30 2.03
C ALA A 190 -0.48 21.27 3.29
N LYS A 191 -1.34 20.25 3.44
CA LYS A 191 -2.20 20.05 4.63
C LYS A 191 -1.34 19.85 5.87
N ILE A 192 -0.29 19.04 5.78
CA ILE A 192 0.66 18.79 6.87
C ILE A 192 1.42 20.06 7.23
N ILE A 193 1.91 20.80 6.23
CA ILE A 193 2.63 22.06 6.46
C ILE A 193 1.72 23.08 7.17
N THR A 194 0.49 23.22 6.68
CA THR A 194 -0.50 24.13 7.27
C THR A 194 -0.85 23.73 8.71
N TYR A 195 -0.96 22.42 8.98
CA TYR A 195 -1.18 21.92 10.33
C TYR A 195 0.00 22.26 11.25
N LEU A 196 1.24 22.02 10.79
CA LEU A 196 2.46 22.38 11.54
C LEU A 196 2.48 23.87 11.89
N ASP A 197 2.22 24.74 10.91
CA ASP A 197 2.16 26.20 11.13
C ASP A 197 1.09 26.60 12.15
N SER A 198 -0.02 25.85 12.20
CA SER A 198 -1.13 26.11 13.12
C SER A 198 -0.82 25.79 14.58
N LEU A 199 0.18 24.93 14.86
CA LEU A 199 0.51 24.54 16.22
C LEU A 199 1.11 25.67 17.05
N GLN A 200 1.52 26.79 16.43
CA GLN A 200 2.12 27.98 17.07
C GLN A 200 3.35 27.70 17.96
N THR A 201 3.82 26.46 18.01
CA THR A 201 5.02 26.02 18.70
C THR A 201 6.20 26.12 17.73
N ARG A 202 7.40 26.38 18.26
CA ARG A 202 8.65 26.27 17.48
C ARG A 202 9.05 24.79 17.26
N THR A 203 8.08 23.94 16.97
CA THR A 203 8.30 22.52 16.71
C THR A 203 8.80 22.40 15.27
N THR A 204 9.92 21.72 15.08
CA THR A 204 10.44 21.48 13.73
C THR A 204 9.59 20.40 13.06
N LEU A 205 9.62 20.28 11.73
CA LEU A 205 8.84 19.21 11.08
C LEU A 205 9.35 17.82 11.51
N GLU A 206 10.65 17.66 11.79
CA GLU A 206 11.22 16.42 12.34
C GLU A 206 10.65 16.11 13.73
N ASP A 207 10.64 17.08 14.65
CA ASP A 207 10.04 16.92 15.98
C ASP A 207 8.53 16.64 15.87
N PHE A 208 7.83 17.27 14.92
CA PHE A 208 6.42 17.03 14.69
C PHE A 208 6.15 15.59 14.23
N MET A 209 6.88 15.11 13.23
CA MET A 209 6.74 13.75 12.72
C MET A 209 7.07 12.72 13.79
N GLN A 210 8.12 12.95 14.59
CA GLN A 210 8.49 12.02 15.65
C GLN A 210 7.52 12.07 16.83
N GLU A 211 7.24 13.24 17.39
CA GLU A 211 6.49 13.37 18.64
C GLU A 211 4.98 13.35 18.47
N VAL A 212 4.45 13.90 17.38
CA VAL A 212 3.01 13.99 17.15
C VAL A 212 2.48 12.80 16.37
N VAL A 213 3.24 12.31 15.38
CA VAL A 213 2.78 11.21 14.52
C VAL A 213 3.27 9.87 15.06
N ASN A 214 4.59 9.62 15.03
CA ASN A 214 5.14 8.31 15.36
C ASN A 214 4.93 7.93 16.84
N ASN A 215 5.36 8.80 17.77
CA ASN A 215 5.33 8.49 19.20
C ASN A 215 3.90 8.37 19.74
N ARG A 216 2.95 9.19 19.28
CA ARG A 216 1.54 9.08 19.73
C ARG A 216 0.88 7.82 19.20
N LEU A 217 1.10 7.47 17.94
CA LEU A 217 0.57 6.24 17.35
C LEU A 217 1.11 5.01 18.09
N ASN A 218 2.42 4.95 18.30
CA ASN A 218 3.07 3.87 19.04
C ASN A 218 2.55 3.81 20.49
N ALA A 219 2.54 4.94 21.20
CA ALA A 219 2.08 5.01 22.59
C ALA A 219 0.61 4.60 22.74
N PHE A 220 -0.24 4.95 21.77
CA PHE A 220 -1.62 4.47 21.72
C PHE A 220 -1.66 2.95 21.70
N PHE A 221 -1.06 2.32 20.70
CA PHE A 221 -1.12 0.86 20.56
C PHE A 221 -0.43 0.13 21.72
N GLN A 222 0.74 0.61 22.17
CA GLN A 222 1.41 0.06 23.34
C GLN A 222 0.48 0.04 24.56
N LYS A 223 -0.19 1.15 24.85
CA LYS A 223 -1.14 1.24 25.96
C LYS A 223 -2.31 0.27 25.78
N GLN A 224 -2.78 0.05 24.55
CA GLN A 224 -3.88 -0.87 24.29
C GLN A 224 -3.46 -2.34 24.46
N PHE A 225 -2.29 -2.74 23.99
CA PHE A 225 -1.80 -4.11 24.14
C PHE A 225 -1.38 -4.45 25.58
N GLU A 226 -1.04 -3.46 26.40
CA GLU A 226 -0.78 -3.65 27.83
C GLU A 226 -2.06 -3.88 28.67
N ARG A 227 -3.26 -3.66 28.11
CA ARG A 227 -4.52 -3.89 28.84
C ARG A 227 -4.84 -5.38 28.91
N LYS A 228 -5.24 -5.85 30.09
CA LYS A 228 -5.51 -7.28 30.37
C LYS A 228 -6.74 -7.85 29.65
N ASP A 229 -7.62 -6.99 29.17
CA ASP A 229 -8.82 -7.32 28.38
C ASP A 229 -8.52 -7.44 26.87
N ASN A 230 -7.42 -6.85 26.38
CA ASN A 230 -7.01 -6.89 24.98
C ASN A 230 -6.05 -8.05 24.69
N ASN A 231 -6.56 -9.29 24.74
CA ASN A 231 -5.75 -10.51 24.54
C ASN A 231 -5.83 -11.07 23.10
N GLY A 232 -6.08 -10.25 22.08
CA GLY A 232 -6.17 -10.76 20.71
C GLY A 232 -6.41 -9.70 19.64
N PRO A 233 -6.47 -10.11 18.36
CA PRO A 233 -6.86 -9.24 17.25
C PRO A 233 -8.31 -8.76 17.40
N ASN A 234 -8.62 -7.64 16.76
CA ASN A 234 -9.95 -7.04 16.68
C ASN A 234 -10.60 -6.76 18.04
N GLN A 235 -9.79 -6.48 19.08
CA GLN A 235 -10.27 -6.20 20.44
C GLN A 235 -10.19 -4.71 20.82
N ILE A 236 -9.42 -3.90 20.09
CA ILE A 236 -9.28 -2.48 20.42
C ILE A 236 -10.50 -1.74 19.88
N GLU A 237 -11.34 -1.22 20.77
CA GLU A 237 -12.51 -0.45 20.37
C GLU A 237 -12.11 0.76 19.49
N SER A 238 -12.65 0.86 18.27
CA SER A 238 -12.27 1.85 17.26
C SER A 238 -12.42 3.29 17.73
N HIS A 239 -13.46 3.60 18.50
CA HIS A 239 -13.67 4.95 19.04
C HIS A 239 -12.51 5.42 19.91
N LEU A 240 -11.78 4.53 20.58
CA LEU A 240 -10.60 4.91 21.37
C LEU A 240 -9.50 5.51 20.48
N PHE A 241 -9.43 5.11 19.22
CA PHE A 241 -8.52 5.72 18.26
C PHE A 241 -8.94 7.16 17.92
N SER A 242 -10.25 7.42 17.78
CA SER A 242 -10.76 8.77 17.53
C SER A 242 -10.47 9.74 18.69
N GLU A 243 -10.36 9.23 19.92
CA GLU A 243 -10.02 9.99 21.12
C GLU A 243 -8.50 10.19 21.34
N SER A 244 -7.65 9.57 20.52
CA SER A 244 -6.21 9.43 20.81
C SER A 244 -5.36 10.70 20.63
N ASP A 245 -5.95 11.86 20.37
CA ASP A 245 -5.27 13.09 19.93
C ASP A 245 -4.32 12.88 18.72
N ILE A 246 -4.45 11.75 18.00
CA ILE A 246 -3.71 11.47 16.78
C ILE A 246 -4.49 12.12 15.63
N PRO A 247 -3.86 13.02 14.86
CA PRO A 247 -4.50 13.59 13.68
C PRO A 247 -4.50 12.54 12.55
N PHE A 248 -5.45 11.60 12.60
CA PHE A 248 -5.57 10.46 11.67
C PHE A 248 -5.49 10.85 10.19
N GLU A 249 -6.18 11.92 9.86
CA GLU A 249 -6.16 12.59 8.56
C GLU A 249 -4.77 12.97 8.05
N LEU A 250 -3.81 13.23 8.94
CA LEU A 250 -2.42 13.49 8.57
C LEU A 250 -1.66 12.19 8.38
N VAL A 251 -1.95 11.14 9.17
CA VAL A 251 -1.38 9.80 8.96
C VAL A 251 -1.73 9.29 7.57
N LEU A 252 -3.01 9.36 7.20
CA LEU A 252 -3.48 9.01 5.86
C LEU A 252 -2.77 9.84 4.77
N ASP A 253 -2.66 11.15 4.97
CA ASP A 253 -1.97 12.01 4.01
C ASP A 253 -0.50 11.61 3.82
N PHE A 254 0.24 11.29 4.90
CA PHE A 254 1.62 10.82 4.78
C PHE A 254 1.75 9.53 3.94
N ILE A 255 0.82 8.59 4.09
CA ILE A 255 0.89 7.29 3.42
C ILE A 255 0.19 7.27 2.04
N GLN A 256 -0.72 8.20 1.75
CA GLN A 256 -1.47 8.20 0.48
C GLN A 256 -1.14 9.36 -0.46
N HIS A 257 -0.45 10.41 -0.01
CA HIS A 257 -0.24 11.59 -0.86
C HIS A 257 0.51 11.25 -2.15
N ARG A 258 -0.06 11.63 -3.31
CA ARG A 258 0.52 11.42 -4.65
C ARG A 258 0.95 12.72 -5.35
N GLY A 259 0.84 13.86 -4.67
CA GLY A 259 0.95 15.17 -5.30
C GLY A 259 2.29 15.45 -5.98
N TYR A 260 3.37 14.82 -5.51
CA TYR A 260 4.70 14.95 -6.10
C TYR A 260 4.81 14.48 -7.56
N PHE A 261 3.84 13.71 -8.04
CA PHE A 261 3.85 13.16 -9.40
C PHE A 261 2.99 13.96 -10.38
N HIS A 262 2.34 15.06 -9.96
CA HIS A 262 1.67 15.97 -10.88
C HIS A 262 2.69 16.73 -11.73
N GLN A 263 2.49 16.72 -13.06
CA GLN A 263 3.45 17.29 -14.01
C GLN A 263 3.68 18.80 -13.83
N SER A 264 2.65 19.56 -13.45
CA SER A 264 2.74 21.02 -13.33
C SER A 264 3.42 21.47 -12.05
N ASP A 265 3.12 20.82 -10.92
CA ASP A 265 3.40 21.37 -9.59
C ASP A 265 4.13 20.40 -8.65
N GLY A 266 4.28 19.12 -8.99
CA GLY A 266 4.85 18.12 -8.07
C GLY A 266 6.25 18.49 -7.56
N CYS A 267 7.15 19.00 -8.42
CA CYS A 267 8.47 19.45 -7.99
C CYS A 267 8.45 20.75 -7.16
N LYS A 268 7.43 21.60 -7.33
CA LYS A 268 7.24 22.79 -6.49
C LYS A 268 6.83 22.39 -5.07
N ASP A 269 6.00 21.36 -4.94
CA ASP A 269 5.60 20.82 -3.62
C ASP A 269 6.81 20.19 -2.91
N VAL A 270 7.61 19.39 -3.62
CA VAL A 270 8.87 18.84 -3.09
C VAL A 270 9.80 19.95 -2.59
N ASN A 271 9.98 21.01 -3.39
CA ASN A 271 10.80 22.15 -2.99
C ASN A 271 10.25 22.84 -1.74
N THR A 272 8.94 23.05 -1.67
CA THR A 272 8.28 23.69 -0.53
C THR A 272 8.50 22.87 0.74
N VAL A 273 8.34 21.55 0.69
CA VAL A 273 8.60 20.65 1.83
C VAL A 273 10.05 20.71 2.28
N LEU A 274 11.00 20.65 1.34
CA LEU A 274 12.43 20.71 1.66
C LEU A 274 12.86 22.07 2.20
N ASP A 275 12.27 23.16 1.70
CA ASP A 275 12.52 24.52 2.17
C ASP A 275 11.98 24.69 3.60
N THR A 276 10.79 24.18 3.90
CA THR A 276 10.21 24.14 5.25
C THR A 276 11.09 23.32 6.20
N LEU A 277 11.55 22.14 5.78
CA LEU A 277 12.48 21.31 6.57
C LEU A 277 13.83 21.99 6.81
N SER A 278 14.34 22.72 5.82
CA SER A 278 15.65 23.39 5.89
C SER A 278 15.67 24.62 6.80
N GLN A 279 14.51 25.09 7.29
CA GLN A 279 14.44 26.14 8.30
C GLN A 279 14.92 25.65 9.68
N ASP A 280 15.00 24.34 9.89
CA ASP A 280 15.61 23.74 11.07
C ASP A 280 17.14 23.79 10.97
N THR A 281 17.77 24.48 11.93
CA THR A 281 19.21 24.75 11.93
C THR A 281 20.09 23.53 12.24
N ASN A 282 19.52 22.43 12.73
CA ASN A 282 20.32 21.31 13.23
C ASN A 282 20.65 20.27 12.15
N ARG A 283 19.84 20.17 11.09
CA ARG A 283 20.04 19.14 10.05
C ARG A 283 19.45 19.60 8.71
N LYS A 284 20.28 19.58 7.66
CA LYS A 284 19.84 19.91 6.31
C LYS A 284 19.30 18.68 5.59
N ILE A 285 18.00 18.67 5.31
CA ILE A 285 17.35 17.66 4.46
C ILE A 285 17.38 18.15 3.01
N ASN A 286 17.93 17.33 2.11
CA ASN A 286 18.12 17.69 0.70
C ASN A 286 17.22 16.90 -0.25
N ARG A 287 16.57 15.84 0.23
CA ARG A 287 15.73 14.97 -0.60
C ARG A 287 14.56 14.37 0.16
N VAL A 288 13.51 14.05 -0.59
CA VAL A 288 12.39 13.22 -0.17
C VAL A 288 12.45 11.90 -0.94
N VAL A 289 12.22 10.79 -0.25
CA VAL A 289 12.18 9.45 -0.82
C VAL A 289 10.78 8.90 -0.58
N VAL A 290 10.13 8.47 -1.66
CA VAL A 290 8.73 8.02 -1.64
C VAL A 290 8.54 6.67 -2.30
N GLY A 291 7.50 5.95 -1.89
CA GLY A 291 6.94 4.78 -2.55
C GLY A 291 5.61 5.13 -3.21
N HIS A 292 4.58 4.33 -2.91
CA HIS A 292 3.14 4.49 -3.17
C HIS A 292 2.66 4.69 -4.62
N THR A 293 3.35 5.51 -5.42
CA THR A 293 3.05 5.79 -6.82
C THR A 293 3.99 4.98 -7.71
N PRO A 294 3.50 3.85 -8.26
CA PRO A 294 4.35 2.94 -9.00
C PRO A 294 4.94 3.61 -10.24
N GLN A 295 6.26 3.49 -10.36
CA GLN A 295 7.03 3.84 -11.54
C GLN A 295 7.50 2.57 -12.23
N GLN A 296 7.89 2.65 -13.50
CA GLN A 296 8.52 1.52 -14.18
C GLN A 296 9.84 1.12 -13.50
N TYR A 297 10.51 2.10 -12.89
CA TYR A 297 11.84 2.01 -12.31
C TYR A 297 11.94 2.92 -11.09
N ALA A 298 12.86 2.61 -10.18
CA ALA A 298 13.24 3.61 -9.19
C ALA A 298 13.81 4.81 -9.95
N THR A 299 13.32 6.01 -9.67
CA THR A 299 13.55 7.19 -10.51
C THR A 299 13.89 8.40 -9.65
N GLU A 300 14.95 9.11 -10.05
CA GLU A 300 15.32 10.40 -9.51
C GLU A 300 14.64 11.53 -10.29
N LEU A 301 13.89 12.38 -9.58
CA LEU A 301 13.11 13.50 -10.09
C LEU A 301 13.51 14.81 -9.40
N CYS A 302 13.05 15.94 -9.94
CA CYS A 302 13.22 17.28 -9.35
C CYS A 302 14.68 17.61 -9.01
N ASP A 303 15.61 17.39 -9.96
CA ASP A 303 17.05 17.63 -9.80
C ASP A 303 17.69 16.87 -8.61
N GLY A 304 17.22 15.66 -8.35
CA GLY A 304 17.74 14.82 -7.26
C GLY A 304 17.13 15.07 -5.90
N LYS A 305 16.08 15.91 -5.83
CA LYS A 305 15.34 16.20 -4.60
C LYS A 305 14.23 15.19 -4.32
N LEU A 306 13.77 14.45 -5.33
CA LEU A 306 12.79 13.38 -5.16
C LEU A 306 13.36 12.06 -5.66
N LEU A 307 13.26 11.02 -4.83
CA LEU A 307 13.53 9.64 -5.23
C LEU A 307 12.23 8.84 -5.13
N ALA A 308 11.64 8.51 -6.28
CA ALA A 308 10.51 7.60 -6.37
C ALA A 308 11.04 6.17 -6.43
N THR A 309 10.69 5.34 -5.45
CA THR A 309 11.31 4.01 -5.26
C THR A 309 10.37 2.85 -5.50
N ASP A 310 9.06 3.10 -5.56
CA ASP A 310 8.11 2.10 -6.01
C ASP A 310 8.34 1.83 -7.50
N SER A 311 8.94 0.68 -7.79
CA SER A 311 9.30 0.22 -9.12
C SER A 311 8.27 -0.75 -9.69
N SER A 312 7.00 -0.61 -9.29
CA SER A 312 5.90 -1.45 -9.75
C SER A 312 6.09 -2.92 -9.41
N LEU A 313 6.73 -3.23 -8.28
CA LEU A 313 6.94 -4.61 -7.85
C LEU A 313 5.62 -5.37 -7.65
N SER A 314 4.54 -4.63 -7.39
CA SER A 314 3.18 -5.15 -7.24
C SER A 314 2.42 -5.35 -8.56
N ARG A 315 2.88 -4.81 -9.70
CA ARG A 315 2.13 -4.84 -10.97
C ARG A 315 2.17 -6.19 -11.70
N SER A 316 3.23 -6.98 -11.56
CA SER A 316 3.37 -8.27 -12.26
C SER A 316 2.31 -9.30 -11.84
N PHE A 317 1.68 -9.10 -10.68
CA PHE A 317 0.71 -10.03 -10.11
C PHE A 317 -0.68 -10.02 -10.76
N ARG A 318 -1.02 -9.05 -11.63
CA ARG A 318 -2.32 -9.03 -12.31
C ARG A 318 -2.37 -9.83 -13.62
N THR A 319 -1.25 -10.34 -14.12
CA THR A 319 -1.28 -11.11 -15.39
C THR A 319 -0.30 -12.29 -15.46
N TYR A 320 0.84 -12.30 -14.73
CA TYR A 320 1.92 -13.27 -15.01
C TYR A 320 2.75 -13.80 -13.80
N GLY A 321 2.31 -13.62 -12.55
CA GLY A 321 3.09 -14.04 -11.37
C GLY A 321 4.36 -13.20 -11.16
N ASN A 322 5.32 -13.68 -10.34
CA ASN A 322 6.53 -12.97 -9.87
C ASN A 322 7.57 -12.55 -10.96
N MET A 323 7.16 -12.28 -12.19
CA MET A 323 8.04 -11.92 -13.30
C MET A 323 8.03 -10.41 -13.60
N TYR A 324 9.17 -9.76 -13.37
CA TYR A 324 9.37 -8.33 -13.62
C TYR A 324 9.75 -8.07 -15.08
N CYS A 325 8.76 -7.99 -15.96
CA CYS A 325 8.97 -7.56 -17.34
C CYS A 325 8.53 -6.09 -17.52
N PRO A 326 9.35 -5.24 -18.16
CA PRO A 326 8.88 -3.93 -18.61
C PRO A 326 7.72 -4.14 -19.61
N LEU A 327 6.61 -3.45 -19.40
CA LEU A 327 5.48 -3.48 -20.33
C LEU A 327 5.96 -2.89 -21.67
N ASN A 328 5.97 -3.71 -22.72
CA ASN A 328 6.11 -3.17 -24.08
C ASN A 328 4.81 -2.43 -24.40
N LEU A 329 4.78 -1.12 -24.16
CA LEU A 329 3.68 -0.22 -24.53
C LEU A 329 3.54 -0.01 -26.05
N THR A 330 4.27 -0.74 -26.89
CA THR A 330 4.31 -0.55 -28.35
C THR A 330 3.12 -1.13 -29.12
N SER A 331 1.99 -1.45 -28.48
CA SER A 331 0.75 -1.80 -29.20
C SER A 331 -0.16 -0.62 -29.49
N SER A 332 0.30 0.63 -29.33
CA SER A 332 -0.44 1.85 -29.69
C SER A 332 -0.15 2.36 -31.11
N THR A 333 0.01 1.46 -32.09
CA THR A 333 -0.02 1.86 -33.51
C THR A 333 -1.07 1.10 -34.31
N SER A 334 -2.20 1.80 -34.46
CA SER A 334 -2.99 1.93 -35.69
C SER A 334 -3.61 0.66 -36.31
N GLY A 335 -4.91 0.50 -36.06
CA GLY A 335 -5.88 0.23 -37.12
C GLY A 335 -6.17 -1.23 -37.46
N SER A 336 -7.06 -1.86 -36.70
CA SER A 336 -8.14 -2.68 -37.27
C SER A 336 -9.09 -3.14 -36.18
N SER A 337 -10.33 -2.69 -36.29
CA SER A 337 -11.51 -3.19 -35.61
C SER A 337 -11.71 -4.69 -35.86
N SER A 338 -11.63 -5.51 -34.81
CA SER A 338 -12.52 -6.64 -34.50
C SER A 338 -11.81 -7.73 -33.67
N SER A 339 -12.58 -8.30 -32.74
CA SER A 339 -12.26 -9.39 -31.81
C SER A 339 -11.61 -9.01 -30.48
N SER A 340 -12.48 -9.05 -29.48
CA SER A 340 -12.25 -9.14 -28.04
C SER A 340 -11.17 -10.17 -27.68
N SER A 341 -9.97 -9.70 -27.39
CA SER A 341 -9.07 -10.29 -26.39
C SER A 341 -7.94 -9.28 -26.14
N SER A 342 -8.13 -8.39 -25.18
CA SER A 342 -7.06 -7.48 -24.72
C SER A 342 -6.02 -8.29 -23.96
N LYS A 343 -5.15 -8.99 -24.70
CA LYS A 343 -3.94 -9.56 -24.14
C LYS A 343 -2.86 -8.49 -24.19
N THR A 344 -2.69 -7.77 -23.08
CA THR A 344 -1.48 -7.01 -22.75
C THR A 344 -0.35 -8.01 -22.51
N TYR A 345 0.22 -8.54 -23.60
CA TYR A 345 1.33 -9.48 -23.55
C TYR A 345 2.58 -8.79 -22.98
N CYS A 346 3.10 -9.30 -21.87
CA CYS A 346 4.56 -9.41 -21.76
C CYS A 346 5.01 -10.11 -23.05
N GLY A 347 5.77 -9.43 -23.91
CA GLY A 347 6.11 -9.96 -25.23
C GLY A 347 6.71 -11.37 -25.13
N ASP A 348 6.51 -12.19 -26.17
CA ASP A 348 6.91 -13.62 -26.24
C ASP A 348 8.40 -13.93 -25.94
N THR A 349 9.22 -12.92 -25.67
CA THR A 349 10.57 -13.07 -25.17
C THR A 349 10.64 -12.70 -23.68
N MET A 350 10.07 -13.56 -22.84
CA MET A 350 10.48 -13.66 -21.43
C MET A 350 11.95 -14.09 -21.42
N LYS A 351 12.84 -13.13 -21.17
CA LYS A 351 14.29 -13.40 -21.08
C LYS A 351 14.63 -13.71 -19.62
N GLU A 352 15.58 -14.61 -19.39
CA GLU A 352 16.21 -14.89 -18.08
C GLU A 352 16.67 -13.60 -17.36
N THR A 353 16.89 -12.50 -18.10
CA THR A 353 17.19 -11.17 -17.55
C THR A 353 16.07 -10.54 -16.73
N CYS A 354 14.85 -11.08 -16.78
CA CYS A 354 13.69 -10.61 -16.01
C CYS A 354 13.60 -11.27 -14.62
N GLU A 355 14.40 -12.31 -14.36
CA GLU A 355 14.50 -12.98 -13.06
C GLU A 355 15.48 -12.20 -12.15
N GLY A 356 15.01 -11.75 -10.98
CA GLY A 356 15.88 -11.10 -9.96
C GLY A 356 16.35 -9.67 -10.25
N SER A 357 15.92 -9.05 -11.36
CA SER A 357 16.22 -7.65 -11.71
C SER A 357 15.29 -6.67 -10.97
N ILE A 358 15.51 -6.51 -9.66
CA ILE A 358 14.56 -5.86 -8.75
C ILE A 358 14.42 -4.34 -8.93
N SER A 359 15.36 -3.65 -9.60
CA SER A 359 15.21 -2.23 -9.91
C SER A 359 16.35 -1.75 -10.79
N LEU A 360 16.02 -1.10 -11.90
CA LEU A 360 16.93 -0.16 -12.56
C LEU A 360 16.71 1.20 -11.90
N LEU A 361 17.78 1.88 -11.50
CA LEU A 361 17.70 3.25 -11.00
C LEU A 361 17.94 4.21 -12.17
N THR A 362 16.90 4.95 -12.55
CA THR A 362 16.98 5.96 -13.61
C THR A 362 17.14 7.36 -13.01
N ARG A 363 17.83 8.24 -13.73
CA ARG A 363 18.04 9.63 -13.33
C ARG A 363 17.60 10.56 -14.42
N THR A 364 16.91 11.63 -14.01
CA THR A 364 16.63 12.78 -14.86
C THR A 364 17.73 13.84 -14.78
N SER A 365 18.54 13.85 -13.71
CA SER A 365 19.64 14.81 -13.53
C SER A 365 20.95 14.34 -14.18
N VAL A 366 21.63 15.25 -14.90
CA VAL A 366 22.86 14.96 -15.68
C VAL A 366 24.16 15.21 -14.91
N ASP A 367 24.11 15.95 -13.80
CA ASP A 367 25.30 16.62 -13.24
C ASP A 367 25.91 15.95 -11.98
N ARG A 368 25.36 14.84 -11.48
CA ARG A 368 25.90 14.15 -10.29
C ARG A 368 26.45 12.75 -10.60
N LYS A 369 27.70 12.51 -10.18
CA LYS A 369 28.30 11.17 -10.19
C LYS A 369 27.48 10.20 -9.33
N TRP A 370 27.35 8.96 -9.76
CA TRP A 370 26.74 7.90 -8.96
C TRP A 370 27.54 7.67 -7.66
N PRO A 371 26.87 7.28 -6.56
CA PRO A 371 27.56 6.65 -5.44
C PRO A 371 28.37 5.45 -5.96
N THR A 372 29.56 5.22 -5.42
CA THR A 372 30.52 4.20 -5.92
C THR A 372 29.99 2.77 -5.86
N ASN A 373 28.92 2.54 -5.10
CA ASN A 373 28.23 1.26 -4.93
C ASN A 373 27.03 1.05 -5.89
N VAL A 374 26.69 2.01 -6.74
CA VAL A 374 25.63 1.85 -7.75
C VAL A 374 26.25 1.41 -9.08
N ARG A 375 25.79 0.28 -9.62
CA ARG A 375 26.14 -0.13 -10.99
C ARG A 375 25.44 0.78 -11.98
N GLN A 376 26.21 1.55 -12.72
CA GLN A 376 25.71 2.39 -13.80
C GLN A 376 25.51 1.52 -15.05
N TYR A 377 24.29 1.49 -15.57
CA TYR A 377 23.99 1.00 -16.91
C TYR A 377 23.94 2.20 -17.86
N GLN A 378 24.58 2.10 -19.02
CA GLN A 378 24.44 3.12 -20.05
C GLN A 378 23.06 3.00 -20.72
N SER A 379 22.45 4.10 -21.14
CA SER A 379 21.11 4.09 -21.75
C SER A 379 20.99 3.19 -22.99
N HIS A 380 22.10 2.91 -23.69
CA HIS A 380 22.16 1.98 -24.82
C HIS A 380 22.40 0.52 -24.43
N GLU A 381 22.81 0.27 -23.18
CA GLU A 381 22.85 -1.06 -22.56
C GLU A 381 21.48 -1.44 -21.97
N LEU A 382 20.62 -0.44 -21.78
CA LEU A 382 19.21 -0.63 -21.45
C LEU A 382 18.42 -0.85 -22.75
N PRO A 383 17.39 -1.71 -22.74
CA PRO A 383 16.48 -1.80 -23.86
C PRO A 383 15.90 -0.40 -24.19
N ILE A 384 15.76 -0.08 -25.47
CA ILE A 384 15.23 1.23 -25.90
C ILE A 384 13.76 1.29 -25.49
N PHE A 385 13.43 2.11 -24.49
CA PHE A 385 12.06 2.35 -24.04
C PHE A 385 11.60 3.74 -24.52
N ILE A 386 10.44 3.78 -25.18
CA ILE A 386 9.78 5.01 -25.58
C ILE A 386 8.93 5.45 -24.39
N ASN A 387 9.26 6.61 -23.80
CA ASN A 387 8.39 7.28 -22.83
C ASN A 387 7.16 7.82 -23.57
N SER A 388 6.06 7.08 -23.55
CA SER A 388 4.73 7.65 -23.79
C SER A 388 3.98 7.64 -22.46
N TYR A 389 4.10 8.75 -21.72
CA TYR A 389 3.07 9.13 -20.76
C TYR A 389 1.86 9.56 -21.61
N GLU A 390 0.87 8.68 -21.75
CA GLU A 390 -0.48 9.08 -22.11
C GLU A 390 -1.31 9.06 -20.83
N ASP A 391 -2.01 10.17 -20.60
CA ASP A 391 -2.82 10.47 -19.44
C ASP A 391 -3.99 9.48 -19.31
N ASP A 392 -4.02 8.68 -18.26
CA ASP A 392 -5.28 8.17 -17.72
C ASP A 392 -5.85 9.29 -16.82
N GLU A 393 -6.52 10.26 -17.46
CA GLU A 393 -7.40 11.25 -16.85
C GLU A 393 -8.61 10.56 -16.21
N HIS A 394 -8.42 9.79 -15.14
CA HIS A 394 -9.46 9.43 -14.17
C HIS A 394 -8.90 9.54 -12.74
N SER A 395 -8.40 10.73 -12.40
CA SER A 395 -8.43 11.20 -11.02
C SER A 395 -9.87 11.66 -10.73
N ASN A 396 -10.68 10.78 -10.13
CA ASN A 396 -11.79 11.25 -9.33
C ASN A 396 -11.18 11.94 -8.11
N ASP A 397 -11.03 13.25 -8.22
CA ASP A 397 -10.93 14.15 -7.08
C ASP A 397 -12.24 14.04 -6.31
N GLU A 398 -12.32 13.15 -5.33
CA GLU A 398 -13.24 13.25 -4.19
C GLU A 398 -12.85 12.24 -3.10
N LEU A 399 -12.12 12.77 -2.09
CA LEU A 399 -12.21 12.40 -0.68
C LEU A 399 -12.20 13.69 0.14
#